data_AF-A0A7V9CSS9-F1
#
_entry.id   AF-A0A7V9CSS9-F1
#
_cell.length_a   1.000
_cell.length_b   1.000
_cell.length_c   1.000
_cell.angle_alpha   90.00
_cell.angle_beta   90.00
_cell.angle_gamma   90.00
#
_symmetry.space_group_name_H-M   'P 1'
#
loop_
_entity.id
_entity.type
_entity.pdbx_description
1 polymer ?
#
loop_
_entity_poly.entity_id
_entity_poly.type
_entity_poly.pdbx_seq_one_letter_code
_entity_poly.pdbx_strand_id
1 'polypeptide(L)'
;MTEALTKVDRLIDRGADRLRELAEQAAAAGGAKAKVADLLAEDAAFLRKLKPSLIARRARGEAPTDQKPGTEVVAPLGPQLGARPKQPGGGGGGPNPFLVVGIALATGILLAKIIDWRGHAHPKL
;
A
#
# COMPACT_ATOMS: atom_id res chain seq x y z
N MET A 1 -14.44 -6.81 -17.52
CA MET A 1 -13.07 -6.60 -16.99
C MET A 1 -12.88 -5.22 -16.36
N THR A 2 -13.43 -4.14 -16.94
CA THR A 2 -13.33 -2.77 -16.42
C THR A 2 -13.99 -2.55 -15.05
N GLU A 3 -15.17 -3.14 -14.80
CA GLU A 3 -15.91 -2.96 -13.54
C GLU A 3 -15.18 -3.55 -12.31
N ALA A 4 -14.48 -4.67 -12.49
CA ALA A 4 -13.68 -5.30 -11.44
C ALA A 4 -12.48 -4.41 -11.06
N LEU A 5 -11.79 -3.82 -12.06
CA LEU A 5 -10.70 -2.88 -11.83
C LEU A 5 -11.17 -1.65 -11.04
N THR A 6 -12.38 -1.14 -11.33
CA THR A 6 -12.95 0.02 -10.61
C THR A 6 -13.34 -0.32 -9.17
N LYS A 7 -13.74 -1.56 -8.89
CA LYS A 7 -14.00 -2.02 -7.51
C LYS A 7 -12.71 -2.14 -6.72
N VAL A 8 -11.65 -2.67 -7.33
CA VAL A 8 -10.33 -2.77 -6.70
C VAL A 8 -9.71 -1.39 -6.47
N ASP A 9 -9.81 -0.47 -7.44
CA ASP A 9 -9.37 0.92 -7.28
C ASP A 9 -10.05 1.58 -6.07
N ARG A 10 -11.37 1.38 -5.89
CA ARG A 10 -12.11 1.91 -4.73
C ARG A 10 -11.68 1.29 -3.39
N LEU A 11 -11.28 0.02 -3.38
CA LEU A 11 -10.74 -0.60 -2.18
C LEU A 11 -9.36 -0.03 -1.84
N ILE A 12 -8.53 0.23 -2.84
CA ILE A 12 -7.24 0.89 -2.70
C ILE A 12 -7.41 2.32 -2.16
N ASP A 13 -8.37 3.08 -2.71
CA ASP A 13 -8.68 4.43 -2.23
C ASP A 13 -9.10 4.42 -0.76
N ARG A 14 -10.03 3.53 -0.38
CA ARG A 14 -10.42 3.38 1.04
C ARG A 14 -9.26 2.99 1.95
N GLY A 15 -8.38 2.11 1.47
CA GLY A 15 -7.18 1.71 2.21
C GLY A 15 -6.24 2.88 2.44
N ALA A 16 -5.98 3.67 1.39
CA ALA A 16 -5.17 4.88 1.47
C ALA A 16 -5.78 5.93 2.41
N ASP A 17 -7.10 6.12 2.38
CA ASP A 17 -7.78 7.06 3.28
C ASP A 17 -7.66 6.63 4.74
N ARG A 18 -7.79 5.33 5.04
CA ARG A 18 -7.59 4.78 6.39
C ARG A 18 -6.16 4.92 6.89
N LEU A 19 -5.17 4.69 6.04
CA LEU A 19 -3.76 4.89 6.40
C LEU A 19 -3.46 6.36 6.70
N ARG A 20 -4.05 7.27 5.93
CA ARG A 20 -3.91 8.71 6.15
C ARG A 20 -4.56 9.15 7.47
N GLU A 21 -5.75 8.63 7.78
CA GLU A 21 -6.42 8.88 9.06
C GLU A 21 -5.57 8.38 10.25
N LEU A 22 -4.96 7.19 10.12
CA LEU A 22 -4.06 6.64 11.13
C LEU A 22 -2.75 7.45 11.24
N ALA A 23 -2.22 7.97 10.14
CA ALA A 23 -1.06 8.85 10.13
C ALA A 23 -1.34 10.15 10.89
N GLU A 24 -2.48 10.79 10.62
CA GLU A 24 -2.90 12.02 11.29
C GLU A 24 -3.11 11.79 12.80
N GLN A 25 -3.71 10.66 13.19
CA GLN A 25 -3.84 10.28 14.60
C GLN A 25 -2.48 9.98 15.27
N ALA A 26 -1.57 9.32 14.57
CA ALA A 26 -0.23 9.01 15.08
C ALA A 26 0.64 10.26 15.21
N ALA A 27 0.49 11.22 14.30
CA ALA A 27 1.13 12.54 14.38
C ALA A 27 0.59 13.35 15.58
N ALA A 28 -0.72 13.32 15.81
CA ALA A 28 -1.35 13.97 16.96
C ALA A 28 -0.95 13.35 18.31
N ALA A 29 -0.67 12.04 18.35
CA ALA A 29 -0.27 11.33 19.56
C ALA A 29 1.18 11.60 20.00
N GLY A 30 2.05 12.11 19.11
CA GLY A 30 3.44 12.46 19.42
C GLY A 30 4.37 11.26 19.74
N GLY A 31 5.66 11.55 19.94
CA GLY A 31 6.67 10.55 20.31
C GLY A 31 7.05 9.57 19.18
N ALA A 32 7.40 8.33 19.51
CA ALA A 32 7.83 7.33 18.52
C ALA A 32 6.78 7.05 17.42
N LYS A 33 5.49 7.27 17.71
CA LYS A 33 4.40 7.12 16.74
C LYS A 33 4.38 8.24 15.67
N ALA A 34 4.86 9.43 16.00
CA ALA A 34 4.99 10.52 15.02
C ALA A 34 6.01 10.19 13.91
N LYS A 35 7.06 9.41 14.22
CA LYS A 35 8.01 8.95 13.20
C LYS A 35 7.41 7.94 12.22
N VAL A 36 6.33 7.25 12.63
CA VAL A 36 5.60 6.28 11.81
C VAL A 36 4.52 6.97 10.98
N ALA A 37 4.08 8.17 11.36
CA ALA A 37 3.08 8.94 10.63
C ALA A 37 3.53 9.31 9.22
N ASP A 38 4.79 9.73 9.05
CA ASP A 38 5.34 10.04 7.73
C ASP A 38 5.40 8.78 6.85
N LEU A 39 5.87 7.65 7.40
CA LEU A 39 5.89 6.36 6.70
C LEU A 39 4.48 5.90 6.27
N LEU A 40 3.47 6.08 7.14
CA LEU A 40 2.08 5.73 6.83
C LEU A 40 1.46 6.66 5.78
N ALA A 41 1.77 7.96 5.82
CA ALA A 41 1.33 8.91 4.82
C ALA A 41 1.97 8.62 3.44
N GLU A 42 3.23 8.21 3.44
CA GLU A 42 3.96 7.80 2.24
C GLU A 42 3.41 6.48 1.67
N ASP A 43 3.09 5.51 2.52
CA ASP A 43 2.42 4.26 2.15
C ASP A 43 1.03 4.52 1.55
N ALA A 44 0.25 5.46 2.11
CA ALA A 44 -1.04 5.85 1.54
C ALA A 44 -0.89 6.44 0.13
N ALA A 45 0.13 7.28 -0.08
CA ALA A 45 0.44 7.84 -1.39
C ALA A 45 0.96 6.78 -2.38
N PHE A 46 1.70 5.78 -1.89
CA PHE A 46 2.19 4.66 -2.68
C PHE A 46 1.04 3.74 -3.13
N LEU A 47 0.10 3.41 -2.23
CA LEU A 47 -1.05 2.57 -2.59
C LEU A 47 -1.89 3.17 -3.72
N ARG A 48 -2.07 4.50 -3.74
CA ARG A 48 -2.76 5.19 -4.84
C ARG A 48 -2.03 5.04 -6.18
N LYS A 49 -0.70 4.95 -6.18
CA LYS A 49 0.10 4.68 -7.39
C LYS A 49 -0.06 3.25 -7.90
N LEU A 50 -0.53 2.32 -7.06
CA LEU A 50 -0.76 0.92 -7.41
C LEU A 50 -2.15 0.63 -7.97
N LYS A 51 -2.98 1.66 -8.22
CA LYS A 51 -4.30 1.47 -8.86
C LYS A 51 -4.18 0.60 -10.12
N PRO A 52 -4.84 -0.58 -10.16
CA PRO A 52 -4.82 -1.46 -11.32
C PRO A 52 -5.18 -0.76 -12.63
N SER A 53 -6.06 0.24 -12.60
CA SER A 53 -6.39 1.03 -13.80
C SER A 53 -5.21 1.86 -14.34
N LEU A 54 -4.37 2.43 -13.47
CA LEU A 54 -3.16 3.16 -13.87
C LEU A 54 -2.10 2.22 -14.42
N ILE A 55 -1.96 1.03 -13.82
CA ILE A 55 -1.05 -0.02 -14.32
C ILE A 55 -1.51 -0.52 -15.69
N ALA A 56 -2.81 -0.79 -15.85
CA ALA A 56 -3.38 -1.25 -17.12
C ALA A 56 -3.23 -0.22 -18.25
N ARG A 57 -3.33 1.08 -17.94
CA ARG A 57 -3.08 2.16 -18.90
C ARG A 57 -1.59 2.34 -19.20
N ARG A 58 -0.70 2.18 -18.21
CA ARG A 58 0.76 2.13 -18.43
C ARG A 58 1.17 0.98 -19.34
N ALA A 59 0.56 -0.20 -19.17
CA ALA A 59 0.77 -1.34 -20.07
C ALA A 59 0.30 -1.06 -21.51
N ARG A 60 -0.61 -0.09 -21.70
CA ARG A 60 -1.07 0.38 -23.03
C ARG A 60 -0.23 1.52 -23.60
N GLY A 61 0.82 1.96 -22.90
CA GLY A 61 1.70 3.04 -23.32
C GLY A 61 1.25 4.44 -22.89
N GLU A 62 0.16 4.56 -22.13
CA GLU A 62 -0.25 5.83 -21.55
C GLU A 62 0.55 6.11 -20.27
N ALA A 63 0.82 7.38 -19.94
CA ALA A 63 1.48 7.78 -18.67
C ALA A 63 0.49 8.47 -17.71
N PRO A 64 -0.60 7.82 -17.28
CA PRO A 64 -1.57 8.44 -16.42
C PRO A 64 -1.02 8.59 -15.00
N THR A 65 -1.33 9.74 -14.40
CA THR A 65 -1.08 10.02 -12.98
C THR A 65 -2.43 10.09 -12.26
N ASP A 66 -2.44 9.80 -10.96
CA ASP A 66 -3.64 9.92 -10.11
C ASP A 66 -3.87 11.36 -9.63
N GLN A 67 -3.29 12.35 -10.32
CA GLN A 67 -3.37 13.76 -9.94
C GLN A 67 -4.66 14.37 -10.50
N LYS A 68 -5.18 15.40 -9.82
CA LYS A 68 -6.30 16.18 -10.34
C LYS A 68 -5.88 16.86 -11.66
N PRO A 69 -6.73 16.84 -12.71
CA PRO A 69 -6.46 17.60 -13.92
C PRO A 69 -6.28 19.09 -13.58
N GLY A 70 -5.13 19.67 -13.91
CA GLY A 70 -4.78 21.07 -13.61
C GLY A 70 -3.71 21.29 -12.55
N THR A 71 -3.17 20.23 -11.94
CA THR A 71 -1.91 20.36 -11.16
C THR A 71 -0.73 20.36 -12.12
N GLU A 72 -0.15 21.53 -12.40
CA GLU A 72 1.10 21.64 -13.16
C GLU A 72 2.22 20.95 -12.38
N VAL A 73 2.61 19.76 -12.85
CA VAL A 73 3.87 19.14 -12.43
C VAL A 73 4.98 19.85 -13.18
N VAL A 74 5.60 20.84 -12.54
CA VAL A 74 6.86 21.41 -13.02
C VAL A 74 7.90 20.30 -12.96
N ALA A 75 8.32 19.80 -14.11
CA ALA A 75 9.41 18.85 -14.20
C ALA A 75 10.70 19.53 -13.68
N PRO A 76 11.39 18.93 -12.70
CA PRO A 76 12.69 19.44 -12.26
C PRO A 76 13.63 19.51 -13.47
N LEU A 77 14.09 20.71 -13.80
CA LEU A 77 15.05 20.95 -14.87
C LEU A 77 16.44 20.55 -14.37
N GLY A 78 16.75 19.25 -14.43
CA GLY A 78 18.07 18.72 -14.11
C GLY A 78 18.12 17.19 -14.10
N PRO A 79 19.33 16.59 -14.10
CA PRO A 79 19.50 15.15 -13.90
C PRO A 79 18.92 14.74 -12.54
N GLN A 80 17.76 14.08 -12.57
CA GLN A 80 17.05 13.62 -11.35
C GLN A 80 17.74 12.43 -10.66
N LEU A 81 18.65 11.78 -11.37
CA LEU A 81 19.48 10.71 -10.86
C LEU A 81 20.92 11.21 -10.73
N GLY A 82 21.34 11.50 -9.51
CA GLY A 82 22.76 11.58 -9.18
C GLY A 82 23.46 10.24 -9.44
N ALA A 83 24.78 10.20 -9.29
CA ALA A 83 25.55 8.97 -9.43
C ALA A 83 24.95 7.86 -8.55
N ARG A 84 24.50 6.77 -9.18
CA ARG A 84 23.94 5.61 -8.48
C ARG A 84 24.98 5.10 -7.48
N PRO A 85 24.70 5.10 -6.17
CA PRO A 85 25.62 4.50 -5.21
C PRO A 85 25.82 3.04 -5.60
N LYS A 86 27.09 2.66 -5.82
CA LYS A 86 27.49 1.27 -6.04
C LYS A 86 27.16 0.52 -4.75
N GLN A 87 26.13 -0.31 -4.80
CA GLN A 87 25.69 -1.10 -3.66
C GLN A 87 26.86 -2.01 -3.25
N PRO A 88 27.41 -1.87 -2.02
CA PRO A 88 28.50 -2.71 -1.58
C PRO A 88 27.95 -4.13 -1.37
N GLY A 89 28.57 -5.11 -2.04
CA GLY A 89 28.43 -6.52 -1.72
C GLY A 89 27.14 -7.18 -2.20
N GLY A 90 27.25 -7.96 -3.28
CA GLY A 90 26.28 -9.00 -3.57
C GLY A 90 26.26 -10.04 -2.46
N GLY A 91 25.06 -10.37 -1.98
CA GLY A 91 24.84 -11.46 -1.04
C GLY A 91 23.67 -11.18 -0.10
N GLY A 92 22.46 -11.58 -0.49
CA GLY A 92 21.32 -11.61 0.43
C GLY A 92 20.03 -11.11 -0.19
N GLY A 93 19.44 -11.93 -1.06
CA GLY A 93 18.06 -11.74 -1.48
C GLY A 93 17.16 -11.60 -0.26
N GLY A 94 16.27 -10.60 -0.29
CA GLY A 94 15.20 -10.50 0.70
C GLY A 94 14.34 -11.77 0.73
N PRO A 95 13.52 -11.95 1.77
CA PRO A 95 12.65 -13.12 1.88
C PRO A 95 11.85 -13.33 0.60
N ASN A 96 11.72 -14.58 0.15
CA ASN A 96 10.93 -14.90 -1.05
C ASN A 96 9.54 -14.26 -0.93
N PRO A 97 9.12 -13.37 -1.85
CA PRO A 97 7.85 -12.65 -1.73
C PRO A 97 6.65 -13.59 -1.66
N PHE A 98 6.70 -14.73 -2.34
CA PHE A 98 5.65 -15.74 -2.27
C PHE A 98 5.57 -16.42 -0.89
N LEU A 99 6.71 -16.57 -0.22
CA LEU A 99 6.75 -17.12 1.14
C LEU A 99 6.12 -16.15 2.13
N VAL A 100 6.42 -14.85 2.01
CA VAL A 100 5.82 -13.80 2.85
C VAL A 100 4.30 -13.76 2.66
N VAL A 101 3.84 -13.79 1.40
CA VAL A 101 2.41 -13.83 1.09
C VAL A 101 1.76 -15.11 1.63
N GLY A 102 2.40 -16.27 1.47
CA GLY A 102 1.91 -17.55 1.98
C GLY A 102 1.75 -17.57 3.50
N ILE A 103 2.75 -17.07 4.23
CA ILE A 103 2.71 -16.96 5.71
C ILE A 103 1.59 -16.02 6.15
N ALA A 104 1.46 -14.85 5.52
CA ALA A 104 0.42 -13.88 5.85
C ALA A 104 -0.99 -14.46 5.64
N LEU A 105 -1.22 -15.17 4.54
CA LEU A 105 -2.49 -15.82 4.23
C LEU A 105 -2.82 -16.92 5.25
N ALA A 106 -1.87 -17.80 5.54
CA ALA A 106 -2.05 -18.89 6.51
C ALA A 106 -2.38 -18.35 7.91
N THR A 107 -1.70 -17.29 8.33
CA THR A 107 -1.95 -16.61 9.60
C THR A 107 -3.37 -16.03 9.65
N GLY A 108 -3.82 -15.38 8.57
CA GLY A 108 -5.18 -14.83 8.48
C GLY A 108 -6.27 -15.91 8.58
N ILE A 109 -6.09 -17.05 7.90
CA ILE A 109 -7.02 -18.18 7.96
C ILE A 109 -7.09 -18.76 9.38
N LEU A 110 -5.94 -18.94 10.04
CA LEU A 110 -5.89 -19.46 11.40
C LEU A 110 -6.60 -18.51 12.38
N LEU A 111 -6.36 -17.20 12.26
CA LEU A 111 -7.00 -16.19 13.10
C LEU A 111 -8.52 -16.19 12.89
N ALA A 112 -8.97 -16.25 11.64
CA ALA A 112 -10.38 -16.35 11.31
C ALA A 112 -11.01 -17.60 11.93
N LYS A 113 -10.33 -18.75 11.87
CA LYS A 113 -10.83 -20.01 12.44
C LYS A 113 -10.91 -19.97 13.97
N ILE A 114 -9.97 -19.32 14.64
CA ILE A 114 -10.01 -19.14 16.11
C ILE A 114 -11.20 -18.26 16.52
N ILE A 115 -11.48 -17.19 15.77
CA ILE A 115 -12.62 -16.30 16.03
C ILE A 115 -13.94 -17.02 15.79
N ASP A 116 -14.06 -17.74 14.67
CA ASP A 116 -15.22 -18.55 14.33
C ASP A 116 -15.51 -19.62 15.38
N TRP A 117 -14.46 -20.26 15.92
CA TRP A 117 -14.61 -21.25 16.99
C TRP A 117 -15.04 -20.64 18.33
N ARG A 118 -14.59 -19.42 18.65
CA ARG A 118 -15.08 -18.66 19.83
C ARG A 118 -16.54 -18.20 19.67
N GLY A 119 -17.00 -17.95 18.45
CA GLY A 119 -18.40 -17.60 18.18
C GLY A 119 -19.38 -18.76 18.36
N HIS A 120 -18.91 -20.01 18.20
CA HIS A 120 -19.75 -21.22 18.28
C HIS A 120 -20.03 -21.72 19.70
N ALA A 121 -19.52 -21.06 20.74
CA ALA A 121 -19.70 -21.47 22.14
C ALA A 121 -20.93 -20.86 22.84
N HIS A 122 -21.89 -20.28 22.09
CA HIS A 122 -23.19 -19.89 22.65
C HIS A 122 -24.26 -20.93 22.28
N PRO A 123 -24.53 -21.94 23.13
CA PRO A 123 -25.79 -22.65 23.03
C PRO A 123 -26.89 -21.62 23.26
N LYS A 124 -27.73 -21.41 22.24
CA LYS A 124 -29.02 -20.73 22.43
C LYS A 124 -29.90 -21.70 23.21
N LEU A 125 -29.87 -21.56 24.54
CA LEU A 125 -30.96 -22.01 25.39
C LEU A 125 -32.16 -21.09 25.17
#